data_AF-A0A5R9QUC1-F1
#
_entry.id   AF-A0A5R9QUC1-F1
#
_cell.length_a   1.000
_cell.length_b   1.000
_cell.length_c   1.000
_cell.angle_alpha   90.00
_cell.angle_beta   90.00
_cell.angle_gamma   90.00
#
_symmetry.space_group_name_H-M   'P 1'
#
loop_
_entity.id
_entity.type
_entity.pdbx_description
1 polymer ?
#
loop_
_entity_poly.entity_id
_entity_poly.type
_entity_poly.pdbx_seq_one_letter_code
_entity_poly.pdbx_strand_id
1 'polypeptide(L)'
;MSDLPVANTAVANAAVANAAPSSLTGLLVPLADRNLLLPNVAVAELITYRAPHPVDGLPSWYLGQVAWRDLRLPLLSFEAASDGQAEVSPGARVIVINALGGRPNVKFFALLVQGIPRSLKVGSDLKRLDVPLAPLELDAVDLGDAHARIPDLVALEQKLADSGLI
;
A
#
# COMPACT_ATOMS: atom_id res chain seq x y z
N MET A 1 42.37 -45.24 38.70
CA MET A 1 41.28 -45.45 37.74
C MET A 1 39.97 -45.09 38.42
N SER A 2 39.69 -43.79 38.53
CA SER A 2 38.40 -43.23 38.95
C SER A 2 38.34 -41.80 38.40
N ASP A 3 37.77 -41.68 37.21
CA ASP A 3 37.23 -40.42 36.69
C ASP A 3 36.01 -40.03 37.54
N LEU A 4 35.93 -38.75 37.91
CA LEU A 4 34.68 -38.10 38.28
C LEU A 4 34.56 -36.80 37.46
N PRO A 5 33.43 -36.56 36.78
CA PRO A 5 33.34 -35.51 35.77
C PRO A 5 33.01 -34.14 36.39
N VAL A 6 33.57 -33.11 35.78
CA VAL A 6 33.30 -31.70 36.05
C VAL A 6 31.87 -31.38 35.58
N ALA A 7 31.03 -30.87 36.47
CA ALA A 7 29.68 -30.43 36.14
C ALA A 7 29.75 -29.19 35.22
N ASN A 8 29.32 -29.37 33.97
CA ASN A 8 29.18 -28.27 33.02
C ASN A 8 27.82 -27.60 33.24
N THR A 9 27.82 -26.42 33.85
CA THR A 9 26.62 -25.59 34.02
C THR A 9 26.21 -25.05 32.65
N ALA A 10 25.21 -25.68 32.03
CA ALA A 10 24.57 -25.18 30.83
C ALA A 10 23.81 -23.88 31.15
N VAL A 11 24.29 -22.76 30.62
CA VAL A 11 23.54 -21.52 30.57
C VAL A 11 22.46 -21.69 29.49
N ALA A 12 21.21 -21.89 29.89
CA ALA A 12 20.08 -21.93 28.97
C ALA A 12 19.85 -20.52 28.40
N ASN A 13 20.31 -20.30 27.17
CA ASN A 13 20.02 -19.08 26.43
C ASN A 13 18.59 -19.20 25.89
N ALA A 14 17.63 -18.54 26.56
CA ALA A 14 16.27 -18.44 26.07
C ALA A 14 16.28 -17.56 24.81
N ALA A 15 16.18 -18.21 23.65
CA ALA A 15 15.93 -17.52 22.39
C ALA A 15 14.62 -16.75 22.52
N VAL A 16 14.70 -15.42 22.40
CA VAL A 16 13.51 -14.59 22.18
C VAL A 16 12.95 -15.00 20.82
N ALA A 17 11.97 -15.91 20.83
CA ALA A 17 11.22 -16.22 19.63
C ALA A 17 10.50 -14.92 19.24
N ASN A 18 10.95 -14.32 18.14
CA ASN A 18 10.28 -13.17 17.54
C ASN A 18 8.94 -13.67 16.98
N ALA A 19 7.94 -13.81 17.84
CA ALA A 19 6.60 -14.20 17.45
C ALA A 19 6.06 -13.09 16.55
N ALA A 20 5.96 -13.36 15.25
CA ALA A 20 5.30 -12.44 14.32
C ALA A 20 3.91 -12.13 14.88
N PRO A 21 3.48 -10.85 14.87
CA PRO A 21 2.20 -10.49 15.46
C PRO A 21 1.07 -11.29 14.79
N SER A 22 0.20 -11.88 15.60
CA SER A 22 -0.93 -12.70 15.13
C SER A 22 -1.97 -11.91 14.31
N SER A 23 -1.83 -10.59 14.26
CA SER A 23 -2.63 -9.68 13.45
C SER A 23 -1.89 -8.37 13.18
N LEU A 24 -2.09 -7.79 12.00
CA LEU A 24 -1.58 -6.46 11.61
C LEU A 24 -2.75 -5.49 11.40
N THR A 25 -2.51 -4.19 11.58
CA THR A 25 -3.46 -3.15 11.19
C THR A 25 -3.37 -2.86 9.69
N GLY A 26 -4.47 -3.08 8.98
CA GLY A 26 -4.64 -2.71 7.58
C GLY A 26 -5.61 -1.53 7.42
N LEU A 27 -5.57 -0.92 6.23
CA LEU A 27 -6.49 0.12 5.79
C LEU A 27 -7.26 -0.39 4.58
N LEU A 28 -8.59 -0.38 4.67
CA LEU A 28 -9.48 -0.57 3.53
C LEU A 28 -9.68 0.79 2.86
N VAL A 29 -9.12 0.95 1.67
CA VAL A 29 -9.13 2.18 0.91
C VAL A 29 -10.16 2.07 -0.22
N PRO A 30 -11.22 2.89 -0.21
CA PRO A 30 -12.22 2.84 -1.26
C PRO A 30 -11.70 3.52 -2.54
N LEU A 31 -11.77 2.79 -3.65
CA LEU A 31 -11.66 3.34 -5.01
C LEU A 31 -13.07 3.42 -5.63
N ALA A 32 -13.17 3.86 -6.88
CA ALA A 32 -14.47 3.97 -7.54
C ALA A 32 -15.10 2.60 -7.84
N ASP A 33 -14.29 1.63 -8.24
CA ASP A 33 -14.73 0.31 -8.71
C ASP A 33 -14.44 -0.85 -7.75
N ARG A 34 -13.52 -0.66 -6.79
CA ARG A 34 -13.08 -1.69 -5.84
C ARG A 34 -12.54 -1.09 -4.56
N ASN A 35 -12.14 -1.94 -3.61
CA ASN A 35 -11.37 -1.51 -2.44
C ASN A 35 -9.94 -2.04 -2.52
N LEU A 36 -8.98 -1.25 -2.03
CA LEU A 36 -7.61 -1.72 -1.79
C LEU A 36 -7.42 -2.04 -0.31
N LEU A 37 -6.63 -3.07 -0.02
CA LEU A 37 -6.11 -3.34 1.31
C LEU A 37 -4.64 -2.91 1.36
N LEU A 38 -4.37 -1.86 2.13
CA LEU A 38 -3.01 -1.36 2.34
C LEU A 38 -2.54 -1.67 3.77
N PRO A 39 -1.24 -1.96 3.98
CA PRO A 39 -0.69 -1.93 5.32
C PRO A 39 -0.69 -0.49 5.82
N ASN A 40 -1.04 -0.27 7.10
CA ASN A 40 -1.13 1.09 7.66
C ASN A 40 0.17 1.90 7.47
N VAL A 41 1.33 1.23 7.52
CA VAL A 41 2.65 1.84 7.35
C VAL A 41 2.94 2.32 5.93
N ALA A 42 2.20 1.86 4.90
CA ALA A 42 2.37 2.38 3.55
C ALA A 42 1.76 3.78 3.37
N VAL A 43 0.84 4.19 4.24
CA VAL A 43 0.17 5.49 4.15
C VAL A 43 0.86 6.49 5.07
N ALA A 44 1.33 7.59 4.49
CA ALA A 44 1.95 8.69 5.23
C ALA A 44 0.90 9.70 5.73
N GLU A 45 -0.11 10.02 4.91
CA GLU A 45 -1.12 11.02 5.25
C GLU A 45 -2.38 10.86 4.39
N LEU A 46 -3.54 11.24 4.92
CA LEU A 46 -4.76 11.43 4.16
C LEU A 46 -5.04 12.93 4.07
N ILE A 47 -5.12 13.47 2.86
CA ILE A 47 -5.33 14.90 2.61
C ILE A 47 -6.57 15.14 1.75
N THR A 48 -7.05 16.38 1.77
CA THR A 48 -8.18 16.82 0.93
C THR A 48 -7.79 16.77 -0.53
N TYR A 49 -8.66 16.21 -1.37
CA TYR A 49 -8.50 16.28 -2.81
C TYR A 49 -8.68 17.73 -3.30
N ARG A 50 -7.74 18.18 -4.12
CA ARG A 50 -7.85 19.41 -4.90
C ARG A 50 -7.54 19.04 -6.33
N ALA A 51 -8.44 19.39 -7.24
CA ALA A 51 -8.25 19.10 -8.65
C ALA A 51 -6.91 19.68 -9.13
N PRO A 52 -5.98 18.85 -9.62
CA PRO A 52 -4.75 19.32 -10.22
C PRO A 52 -5.04 20.03 -11.54
N HIS A 53 -4.07 20.79 -12.03
CA HIS A 53 -4.16 21.40 -13.35
C HIS A 53 -4.13 20.30 -14.42
N PRO A 54 -5.04 20.32 -15.42
CA PRO A 54 -4.99 19.38 -16.53
C PRO A 54 -3.63 19.42 -17.22
N VAL A 55 -3.10 18.24 -17.54
CA VAL A 55 -1.86 18.11 -18.32
C VAL A 55 -2.14 17.21 -19.52
N ASP A 56 -2.14 17.81 -20.70
CA ASP A 56 -2.39 17.08 -21.94
C ASP A 56 -1.20 16.19 -22.32
N GLY A 57 -1.49 15.09 -23.03
CA GLY A 57 -0.47 14.19 -23.56
C GLY A 57 0.17 13.25 -22.54
N LEU A 58 -0.29 13.26 -21.28
CA LEU A 58 0.12 12.31 -20.26
C LEU A 58 -0.81 11.10 -20.17
N PRO A 59 -0.32 9.95 -19.66
CA PRO A 59 -1.16 8.78 -19.47
C PRO A 59 -2.36 9.09 -18.54
N SER A 60 -3.52 8.49 -18.82
CA SER A 60 -4.76 8.71 -18.08
C SER A 60 -4.69 8.42 -16.58
N TRP A 61 -3.72 7.58 -16.16
CA TRP A 61 -3.47 7.26 -14.77
C TRP A 61 -2.67 8.32 -14.02
N TYR A 62 -2.06 9.27 -14.71
CA TYR A 62 -1.38 10.41 -14.12
C TYR A 62 -2.32 11.61 -14.11
N LEU A 63 -2.79 11.98 -12.92
CA LEU A 63 -3.79 13.04 -12.76
C LEU A 63 -3.17 14.42 -12.64
N GLY A 64 -1.86 14.52 -12.40
CA GLY A 64 -1.14 15.77 -12.22
C GLY A 64 -0.29 15.76 -10.95
N GLN A 65 -0.13 16.94 -10.35
CA GLN A 65 0.70 17.15 -9.16
C GLN A 65 -0.15 17.72 -8.02
N VAL A 66 0.05 17.21 -6.80
CA VAL A 66 -0.56 17.73 -5.57
C VAL A 66 0.50 18.32 -4.65
N ALA A 67 0.18 19.43 -3.98
CA ALA A 67 1.05 19.99 -2.95
C ALA A 67 0.87 19.22 -1.64
N TRP A 68 1.97 18.77 -1.03
CA TRP A 68 1.97 18.12 0.26
C TRP A 68 3.24 18.52 1.04
N ARG A 69 3.06 19.19 2.18
CA ARG A 69 4.15 19.85 2.91
C ARG A 69 4.92 20.77 1.93
N ASP A 70 6.24 20.68 1.91
CA ASP A 70 7.11 21.46 1.00
C ASP A 70 7.39 20.74 -0.32
N LEU A 71 6.64 19.67 -0.65
CA LEU A 71 6.84 18.84 -1.84
C LEU A 71 5.68 18.97 -2.84
N ARG A 72 5.97 18.61 -4.08
CA ARG A 72 4.99 18.37 -5.14
C ARG A 72 5.01 16.89 -5.47
N LEU A 73 3.89 16.22 -5.23
CA LEU A 73 3.78 14.78 -5.40
C LEU A 73 2.95 14.44 -6.64
N PRO A 74 3.39 13.45 -7.44
CA PRO A 74 2.58 12.94 -8.54
C PRO A 74 1.32 12.29 -7.97
N LEU A 75 0.16 12.73 -8.47
CA LEU A 75 -1.15 12.19 -8.12
C LEU A 75 -1.58 11.18 -9.19
N LEU A 76 -1.85 9.95 -8.76
CA LEU A 76 -2.19 8.84 -9.64
C LEU A 76 -3.62 8.34 -9.39
N SER A 77 -4.25 7.81 -10.42
CA SER A 77 -5.40 6.90 -10.28
C SER A 77 -4.89 5.46 -10.39
N PHE A 78 -5.15 4.66 -9.35
CA PHE A 78 -4.83 3.24 -9.38
C PHE A 78 -5.71 2.53 -10.41
N GLU A 79 -7.00 2.87 -10.48
CA GLU A 79 -7.95 2.28 -11.41
C GLU A 79 -7.46 2.45 -12.85
N ALA A 80 -7.14 3.66 -13.29
CA ALA A 80 -6.63 3.91 -14.64
C ALA A 80 -5.25 3.28 -14.90
N ALA A 81 -4.44 3.03 -13.86
CA ALA A 81 -3.17 2.31 -14.00
C ALA A 81 -3.37 0.78 -14.12
N SER A 82 -4.56 0.30 -13.76
CA SER A 82 -5.00 -1.09 -13.62
C SER A 82 -6.20 -1.40 -14.54
N ASP A 83 -6.11 -0.94 -15.81
CA ASP A 83 -7.12 -1.13 -16.88
C ASP A 83 -8.51 -0.51 -16.65
N GLY A 84 -8.71 0.22 -15.56
CA GLY A 84 -9.93 0.97 -15.25
C GLY A 84 -9.91 2.40 -15.77
N GLN A 85 -10.69 3.27 -15.11
CA GLN A 85 -10.76 4.71 -15.41
C GLN A 85 -10.69 5.52 -14.12
N ALA A 86 -10.12 6.71 -14.21
CA ALA A 86 -10.11 7.64 -13.09
C ALA A 86 -11.49 8.29 -12.94
N GLU A 87 -12.06 8.22 -11.75
CA GLU A 87 -13.30 8.90 -11.39
C GLU A 87 -13.08 9.78 -10.17
N VAL A 88 -13.84 10.88 -10.06
CA VAL A 88 -13.76 11.78 -8.90
C VAL A 88 -15.15 11.92 -8.32
N SER A 89 -15.39 11.26 -7.18
CA SER A 89 -16.64 11.42 -6.42
C SER A 89 -16.61 12.69 -5.54
N PRO A 90 -17.77 13.20 -5.09
CA PRO A 90 -17.83 14.30 -4.12
C PRO A 90 -17.06 14.03 -2.81
N GLY A 91 -16.86 12.74 -2.48
CA GLY A 91 -16.13 12.28 -1.29
C GLY A 91 -14.63 12.12 -1.49
N ALA A 92 -14.10 12.45 -2.67
CA ALA A 92 -12.72 12.16 -3.03
C ALA A 92 -11.70 12.72 -2.00
N ARG A 93 -10.65 11.93 -1.77
CA ARG A 93 -9.49 12.26 -0.94
C ARG A 93 -8.23 11.87 -1.68
N VAL A 94 -7.10 12.26 -1.11
CA VAL A 94 -5.79 11.82 -1.57
C VAL A 94 -5.09 11.13 -0.43
N ILE A 95 -4.61 9.91 -0.66
CA ILE A 95 -3.66 9.26 0.26
C ILE A 95 -2.24 9.48 -0.26
N VAL A 96 -1.36 9.91 0.63
CA VAL A 96 0.08 9.98 0.37
C VAL A 96 0.67 8.64 0.76
N ILE A 97 1.37 8.01 -0.18
CA ILE A 97 2.00 6.70 -0.04
C ILE A 97 3.50 6.89 0.19
N ASN A 98 4.05 6.15 1.16
CA ASN A 98 5.49 5.98 1.31
C ASN A 98 6.01 5.14 0.13
N ALA A 99 6.91 5.72 -0.68
CA ALA A 99 7.56 4.99 -1.76
C ALA A 99 8.41 3.84 -1.20
N LEU A 100 8.38 2.68 -1.86
CA LEU A 100 9.01 1.44 -1.41
C LEU A 100 10.13 0.98 -2.34
N GLY A 101 10.24 1.56 -3.53
CA GLY A 101 11.19 1.16 -4.58
C GLY A 101 12.64 1.62 -4.36
N GLY A 102 12.95 2.23 -3.21
CA GLY A 102 14.33 2.57 -2.82
C GLY A 102 14.99 3.66 -3.67
N ARG A 103 14.20 4.41 -4.45
CA ARG A 103 14.70 5.50 -5.30
C ARG A 103 15.06 6.71 -4.45
N PRO A 104 16.28 7.26 -4.54
CA PRO A 104 16.74 8.32 -3.62
C PRO A 104 15.89 9.60 -3.70
N ASN A 105 15.31 9.88 -4.87
CA ASN A 105 14.57 11.13 -5.14
C ASN A 105 13.05 10.98 -5.04
N VAL A 106 12.54 9.75 -4.89
CA VAL A 106 11.09 9.50 -4.83
C VAL A 106 10.80 8.86 -3.49
N LYS A 107 10.40 9.69 -2.54
CA LYS A 107 10.06 9.25 -1.18
C LYS A 107 8.57 9.03 -0.99
N PHE A 108 7.76 9.69 -1.80
CA PHE A 108 6.31 9.66 -1.72
C PHE A 108 5.68 9.81 -3.10
N PHE A 109 4.50 9.24 -3.26
CA PHE A 109 3.56 9.55 -4.35
C PHE A 109 2.14 9.58 -3.78
N ALA A 110 1.18 10.04 -4.56
CA ALA A 110 -0.19 10.24 -4.10
C ALA A 110 -1.18 9.41 -4.92
N LEU A 111 -2.21 8.86 -4.27
CA LEU A 111 -3.33 8.18 -4.92
C LEU A 111 -4.64 8.93 -4.67
N LEU A 112 -5.43 9.08 -5.72
CA LEU A 112 -6.83 9.47 -5.62
C LEU A 112 -7.64 8.31 -5.01
N VAL A 113 -8.49 8.61 -4.04
CA VAL A 113 -9.37 7.63 -3.38
C VAL A 113 -10.76 8.23 -3.17
N GLN A 114 -11.80 7.38 -3.05
CA GLN A 114 -13.21 7.80 -3.03
C GLN A 114 -13.81 7.89 -1.61
N GLY A 115 -13.00 8.26 -0.62
CA GLY A 115 -13.47 8.43 0.73
C GLY A 115 -12.38 8.31 1.78
N ILE A 116 -12.81 8.16 3.04
CA ILE A 116 -11.92 7.98 4.18
C ILE A 116 -11.62 6.48 4.32
N PRO A 117 -10.33 6.06 4.30
CA PRO A 117 -9.97 4.67 4.55
C PRO A 117 -10.43 4.20 5.93
N ARG A 118 -10.91 2.95 6.02
CA ARG A 118 -11.29 2.33 7.28
C ARG A 118 -10.14 1.48 7.82
N SER A 119 -9.81 1.63 9.10
CA SER A 119 -8.85 0.75 9.75
C SER A 119 -9.50 -0.59 10.10
N LEU A 120 -8.80 -1.69 9.87
CA LEU A 120 -9.20 -3.04 10.28
C LEU A 120 -8.02 -3.85 10.78
N LYS A 121 -8.31 -4.91 11.54
CA LYS A 121 -7.32 -5.93 11.89
C LYS A 121 -7.31 -7.01 10.82
N VAL A 122 -6.13 -7.37 10.36
CA VAL A 122 -5.89 -8.43 9.38
C VAL A 122 -5.13 -9.55 10.09
N GLY A 123 -5.77 -10.71 10.22
CA GLY A 123 -5.15 -11.91 10.80
C GLY A 123 -4.35 -12.71 9.77
N SER A 124 -3.62 -13.72 10.25
CA SER A 124 -2.93 -14.69 9.39
C SER A 124 -3.88 -15.62 8.64
N ASP A 125 -5.15 -15.65 9.02
CA ASP A 125 -6.25 -16.41 8.44
C ASP A 125 -6.96 -15.66 7.29
N LEU A 126 -6.39 -14.55 6.82
CA LEU A 126 -6.93 -13.77 5.71
C LEU A 126 -7.19 -14.67 4.50
N LYS A 127 -8.47 -14.77 4.12
CA LYS A 127 -8.92 -15.64 3.04
C LYS A 127 -8.67 -14.98 1.69
N ARG A 128 -7.95 -15.69 0.82
CA ARG A 128 -7.77 -15.32 -0.59
C ARG A 128 -9.03 -15.66 -1.40
N LEU A 129 -9.31 -14.83 -2.38
CA LEU A 129 -10.36 -15.03 -3.37
C LEU A 129 -9.72 -15.52 -4.67
N ASP A 130 -10.26 -16.61 -5.22
CA ASP A 130 -9.85 -17.11 -6.53
C ASP A 130 -10.63 -16.37 -7.63
N VAL A 131 -10.17 -15.17 -7.95
CA VAL A 131 -10.73 -14.29 -8.97
C VAL A 131 -9.61 -13.70 -9.83
N PRO A 132 -9.87 -13.36 -11.10
CA PRO A 132 -8.88 -12.69 -11.92
C PRO A 132 -8.36 -11.39 -11.27
N LEU A 133 -7.04 -11.22 -11.32
CA LEU A 133 -6.35 -10.02 -10.87
C LEU A 133 -6.12 -9.08 -12.06
N ALA A 134 -6.42 -7.81 -11.88
CA ALA A 134 -6.05 -6.76 -12.83
C ALA A 134 -4.55 -6.42 -12.71
N PRO A 135 -3.96 -5.68 -13.66
CA PRO A 135 -2.58 -5.23 -13.52
C PRO A 135 -2.36 -4.48 -12.19
N LEU A 136 -1.18 -4.62 -11.60
CA LEU A 136 -0.85 -4.02 -10.28
C LEU A 136 -1.65 -4.59 -9.09
N GLU A 137 -2.41 -5.68 -9.25
CA GLU A 137 -2.99 -6.43 -8.14
C GLU A 137 -2.15 -7.67 -7.83
N LEU A 138 -1.73 -7.82 -6.58
CA LEU A 138 -0.96 -8.97 -6.10
C LEU A 138 -1.87 -10.10 -5.62
N ASP A 139 -3.03 -9.77 -5.06
CA ASP A 139 -3.97 -10.73 -4.51
C ASP A 139 -5.37 -10.11 -4.37
N ALA A 140 -6.37 -10.97 -4.20
CA ALA A 140 -7.74 -10.60 -3.88
C ALA A 140 -8.13 -11.29 -2.58
N VAL A 141 -8.74 -10.56 -1.65
CA VAL A 141 -9.02 -11.06 -0.31
C VAL A 141 -10.44 -10.76 0.15
N ASP A 142 -10.94 -11.67 0.98
CA ASP A 142 -12.23 -11.61 1.64
C ASP A 142 -12.03 -11.16 3.09
N LEU A 143 -12.61 -10.01 3.44
CA LEU A 143 -12.55 -9.40 4.78
C LEU A 143 -13.84 -9.64 5.56
N GLY A 144 -14.76 -10.45 5.05
CA GLY A 144 -16.07 -10.74 5.64
C GLY A 144 -17.12 -9.68 5.30
N ASP A 145 -16.88 -8.41 5.61
CA ASP A 145 -17.80 -7.30 5.30
C ASP A 145 -17.55 -6.64 3.92
N ALA A 146 -16.39 -6.93 3.33
CA ALA A 146 -15.96 -6.37 2.06
C ALA A 146 -14.96 -7.31 1.36
N HIS A 147 -14.84 -7.15 0.05
CA HIS A 147 -13.72 -7.68 -0.71
C HIS A 147 -12.71 -6.58 -1.01
N ALA A 148 -11.44 -6.93 -1.06
CA ALA A 148 -10.36 -6.00 -1.35
C ALA A 148 -9.31 -6.61 -2.27
N ARG A 149 -8.50 -5.74 -2.87
CA ARG A 149 -7.32 -6.08 -3.66
C ARG A 149 -6.07 -5.63 -2.93
N ILE A 150 -5.03 -6.45 -2.94
CA ILE A 150 -3.71 -6.08 -2.42
C ILE A 150 -2.93 -5.46 -3.59
N PRO A 151 -2.61 -4.17 -3.58
CA PRO A 151 -1.93 -3.54 -4.71
C PRO A 151 -0.42 -3.76 -4.68
N ASP A 152 0.18 -3.84 -5.86
CA ASP A 152 1.63 -3.78 -6.06
C ASP A 152 2.08 -2.32 -6.12
N LEU A 153 2.35 -1.73 -4.95
CA LEU A 153 2.82 -0.35 -4.85
C LEU A 153 4.22 -0.16 -5.45
N VAL A 154 5.05 -1.21 -5.47
CA VAL A 154 6.40 -1.14 -6.05
C VAL A 154 6.32 -1.11 -7.57
N ALA A 155 5.47 -1.96 -8.18
CA ALA A 155 5.24 -1.92 -9.61
C ALA A 155 4.55 -0.61 -10.06
N LEU A 156 3.67 -0.04 -9.25
CA LEU A 156 3.08 1.26 -9.54
C LEU A 156 4.12 2.38 -9.50
N GLU A 157 5.02 2.38 -8.51
CA GLU A 157 6.15 3.31 -8.45
C GLU A 157 7.08 3.13 -9.66
N GLN A 158 7.36 1.88 -10.07
CA GLN A 158 8.15 1.59 -11.26
C GLN A 158 7.48 2.15 -12.52
N LYS A 159 6.17 1.94 -12.68
CA LYS A 159 5.39 2.46 -13.82
C LYS A 159 5.47 3.99 -13.92
N LEU A 160 5.42 4.68 -12.77
CA LEU A 160 5.60 6.12 -12.70
C LEU A 160 7.02 6.56 -13.10
N ALA A 161 8.03 5.79 -12.72
CA ALA A 161 9.41 6.09 -13.12
C ALA A 161 9.65 5.86 -14.62
N ASP A 162 9.11 4.77 -15.17
CA ASP A 162 9.29 4.41 -16.58
C ASP A 162 8.62 5.42 -17.52
N SER A 163 7.66 6.20 -17.04
CA SER A 163 7.03 7.28 -17.81
C SER A 163 7.84 8.57 -17.87
N GLY A 164 8.96 8.68 -17.14
CA GLY A 164 9.80 9.89 -17.11
C GLY A 164 9.16 11.10 -16.42
N LEU A 165 8.19 10.87 -15.51
CA LEU A 165 7.46 11.93 -14.79
C LEU A 165 8.07 12.27 -13.42
N ILE A 166 9.11 11.54 -13.01
CA ILE A 166 9.88 11.66 -11.76
C ILE A 166 11.37 11.42 -12.00
#